data_AF-A0A9W4XCB4-F1
#
_entry.id   AF-A0A9W4XCB4-F1
#
_cell.length_a   1.000
_cell.length_b   1.000
_cell.length_c   1.000
_cell.angle_alpha   90.00
_cell.angle_beta   90.00
_cell.angle_gamma   90.00
#
_symmetry.space_group_name_H-M   'P 1'
#
loop_
_entity.id
_entity.type
_entity.pdbx_description
1 polymer ?
#
loop_
_entity_poly.entity_id
_entity_poly.type
_entity_poly.pdbx_seq_one_letter_code
_entity_poly.pdbx_strand_id
1 'polypeptide(L)'
;MSKSNKKNGSRANGNKIATPKLETVASSPEFPPKEETINTRVSIRRSSNSPSLTDIAEGKSDNKSLKSAKSEVISIEEKVDPKEKVNEEPVIVDKPKAKILEYTPLSEIYAGVEKVTKFFHTGTTHSIQFRLNQLRNLYFMIKDNQQEICYALELDFNRNSSETRNYEISTGLNELIFTMSQLHKWSKPEPVSDLPLNLQTQPVYVEKIPIGVILVIAAFNYPFFVSISPIVGAIAGGNTVVYKPSELTPNFSKLFTKLLTESLPSDLIYIVNGEIPETTELLNQKFDKIIFTGSGIVGKIIARKAAETLTPVVLELGGKSPAIILDDVQDKDLKTIARRIAWGRFVNAGQTCIGVDYVLVPETKHEKFKKVLIEIVNEFFPNVNKEDKGYTHLIHNRAFKKMEKIINTTNGNIIHGGDLDSDSNYVAPTIVDNVNWTDSTMKDEIFGPILPIITYTDINNTCDEIINNCDTPLAAYIFTSSSTSDKYNKQLAIIKSKIRSGGLIINDVLMHIALHNAPFGGVGQSGYGSYHGKYSYRTFTHERTTIEQSLWSEFMLKSRYPPYSNKKDTLIKTSQQNYNGNVWFNRNGQVDLEGPGHLFTAWNSVTGVLNLVYKFATK
;
A
#
# COMPACT_ATOMS: atom_id res chain seq x y z
N MET A 1 -43.31 -6.97 -95.55
CA MET A 1 -43.69 -8.03 -94.60
C MET A 1 -43.02 -7.68 -93.25
N SER A 2 -43.63 -7.61 -92.06
CA SER A 2 -44.60 -8.49 -91.34
C SER A 2 -44.01 -9.87 -91.01
N LYS A 3 -43.97 -10.45 -89.80
CA LYS A 3 -44.44 -10.20 -88.40
C LYS A 3 -43.57 -11.13 -87.49
N SER A 4 -43.46 -11.11 -86.15
CA SER A 4 -43.64 -10.18 -84.99
C SER A 4 -43.10 -10.96 -83.73
N ASN A 5 -43.17 -10.62 -82.42
CA ASN A 5 -43.78 -9.53 -81.65
C ASN A 5 -43.13 -9.36 -80.23
N LYS A 6 -42.70 -8.15 -79.87
CA LYS A 6 -42.80 -7.44 -78.55
C LYS A 6 -42.67 -8.13 -77.14
N LYS A 7 -41.93 -7.40 -76.27
CA LYS A 7 -42.23 -6.91 -74.87
C LYS A 7 -41.64 -7.59 -73.61
N ASN A 8 -41.13 -6.71 -72.71
CA ASN A 8 -41.21 -6.64 -71.22
C ASN A 8 -40.96 -7.91 -70.37
N GLY A 9 -40.13 -7.96 -69.32
CA GLY A 9 -39.67 -6.93 -68.38
C GLY A 9 -40.06 -7.28 -66.91
N SER A 10 -39.18 -6.95 -65.95
CA SER A 10 -39.40 -6.77 -64.48
C SER A 10 -38.89 -7.83 -63.45
N ARG A 11 -38.34 -7.27 -62.35
CA ARG A 11 -38.33 -7.71 -60.93
C ARG A 11 -37.62 -9.02 -60.47
N ALA A 12 -36.51 -8.81 -59.73
CA ALA A 12 -36.38 -9.03 -58.26
C ALA A 12 -35.26 -9.95 -57.73
N ASN A 13 -34.70 -9.52 -56.58
CA ASN A 13 -34.02 -10.26 -55.50
C ASN A 13 -32.73 -11.06 -55.76
N GLY A 14 -31.62 -10.53 -55.22
CA GLY A 14 -31.09 -11.12 -53.96
C GLY A 14 -29.92 -12.10 -54.02
N ASN A 15 -28.75 -11.69 -54.52
CA ASN A 15 -27.52 -12.48 -54.35
C ASN A 15 -27.02 -12.49 -52.89
N LYS A 16 -26.87 -13.69 -52.31
CA LYS A 16 -25.89 -14.01 -51.27
C LYS A 16 -25.07 -15.19 -51.76
N ILE A 17 -23.76 -15.00 -51.94
CA ILE A 17 -22.81 -16.07 -52.31
C ILE A 17 -22.06 -16.49 -51.06
N ALA A 18 -21.97 -17.80 -50.83
CA ALA A 18 -21.28 -18.40 -49.68
C ALA A 18 -19.82 -18.78 -50.03
N THR A 19 -18.99 -18.91 -49.00
CA THR A 19 -17.57 -19.26 -49.09
C THR A 19 -17.33 -20.72 -49.54
N PRO A 20 -16.35 -20.99 -50.43
CA PRO A 20 -15.89 -22.34 -50.69
C PRO A 20 -15.00 -22.86 -49.55
N LYS A 21 -15.05 -24.17 -49.28
CA LYS A 21 -14.02 -24.89 -48.50
C LYS A 21 -12.81 -25.21 -49.40
N LEU A 22 -11.64 -25.31 -48.78
CA LEU A 22 -10.50 -26.06 -49.32
C LEU A 22 -9.89 -26.89 -48.19
N GLU A 23 -9.71 -28.18 -48.44
CA GLU A 23 -9.05 -29.13 -47.54
C GLU A 23 -7.64 -29.42 -48.07
N THR A 24 -6.64 -29.50 -47.19
CA THR A 24 -5.33 -30.12 -47.47
C THR A 24 -4.84 -30.82 -46.19
N VAL A 25 -4.00 -31.84 -46.36
CA VAL A 25 -3.73 -32.89 -45.35
C VAL A 25 -2.26 -32.92 -44.97
N ALA A 26 -1.95 -32.99 -43.67
CA ALA A 26 -0.69 -33.54 -43.15
C ALA A 26 -0.76 -33.92 -41.64
N SER A 27 -0.29 -35.13 -41.33
CA SER A 27 0.31 -35.58 -40.05
C SER A 27 -0.21 -35.05 -38.71
N SER A 28 -0.97 -35.89 -37.99
CA SER A 28 -1.01 -35.90 -36.51
C SER A 28 0.20 -36.67 -35.96
N PRO A 29 0.85 -36.25 -34.86
CA PRO A 29 1.83 -37.08 -34.16
C PRO A 29 1.12 -38.12 -33.28
N GLU A 30 1.56 -39.38 -33.35
CA GLU A 30 1.10 -40.45 -32.46
C GLU A 30 1.80 -40.34 -31.09
N PHE A 31 1.07 -40.65 -30.01
CA PHE A 31 1.63 -40.69 -28.67
C PHE A 31 2.21 -42.09 -28.36
N PRO A 32 3.45 -42.19 -27.84
CA PRO A 32 3.96 -43.45 -27.31
C PRO A 32 3.19 -43.90 -26.06
N PRO A 33 3.22 -45.20 -25.71
CA PRO A 33 2.40 -45.77 -24.64
C PRO A 33 2.84 -45.35 -23.22
N LYS A 34 1.95 -45.61 -22.25
CA LYS A 34 2.21 -45.38 -20.83
C LYS A 34 3.26 -46.37 -20.30
N GLU A 35 4.30 -45.85 -19.66
CA GLU A 35 5.15 -46.66 -18.76
C GLU A 35 4.57 -46.76 -17.35
N GLU A 36 5.17 -47.62 -16.53
CA GLU A 36 4.48 -48.33 -15.45
C GLU A 36 4.47 -47.62 -14.09
N THR A 37 3.42 -47.89 -13.29
CA THR A 37 3.31 -47.41 -11.91
C THR A 37 4.00 -48.38 -10.95
N ILE A 38 5.26 -48.12 -10.61
CA ILE A 38 5.99 -48.90 -9.62
C ILE A 38 5.38 -48.70 -8.22
N ASN A 39 4.65 -49.73 -7.76
CA ASN A 39 4.06 -49.79 -6.43
C ASN A 39 5.09 -50.24 -5.37
N THR A 40 5.82 -49.32 -4.77
CA THR A 40 6.61 -49.61 -3.55
C THR A 40 5.88 -49.17 -2.29
N ARG A 41 5.02 -50.06 -1.77
CA ARG A 41 4.56 -49.99 -0.37
C ARG A 41 5.75 -50.27 0.56
N VAL A 42 6.09 -49.32 1.43
CA VAL A 42 6.87 -49.59 2.65
C VAL A 42 6.01 -49.18 3.84
N SER A 43 5.87 -50.07 4.81
CA SER A 43 4.92 -49.94 5.92
C SER A 43 5.54 -49.25 7.13
N ILE A 44 5.06 -48.05 7.45
CA ILE A 44 5.33 -47.45 8.77
C ILE A 44 4.40 -48.11 9.79
N ARG A 45 4.94 -49.03 10.58
CA ARG A 45 4.25 -49.57 11.77
C ARG A 45 4.08 -48.45 12.79
N ARG A 46 2.86 -48.29 13.33
CA ARG A 46 2.71 -47.70 14.67
C ARG A 46 3.24 -48.69 15.70
N SER A 47 4.18 -48.26 16.54
CA SER A 47 4.54 -48.93 17.78
C SER A 47 4.42 -47.93 18.93
N SER A 48 3.43 -48.14 19.79
CA SER A 48 3.42 -47.51 21.11
C SER A 48 4.60 -48.03 21.93
N ASN A 49 5.30 -47.12 22.62
CA ASN A 49 5.61 -47.23 24.06
C ASN A 49 6.37 -45.98 24.51
N SER A 50 5.87 -45.33 25.54
CA SER A 50 6.57 -44.31 26.31
C SER A 50 7.39 -44.95 27.44
N PRO A 51 8.53 -44.35 27.80
CA PRO A 51 8.99 -44.31 29.19
C PRO A 51 8.60 -42.98 29.86
N SER A 52 8.72 -42.92 31.19
CA SER A 52 8.32 -41.79 32.03
C SER A 52 9.49 -40.86 32.41
N LEU A 53 9.17 -39.82 33.18
CA LEU A 53 10.09 -39.01 33.98
C LEU A 53 10.91 -39.87 34.99
N THR A 54 11.88 -39.23 35.67
CA THR A 54 13.01 -39.79 36.47
C THR A 54 14.19 -40.27 35.60
N ASP A 55 15.44 -39.80 35.75
CA ASP A 55 16.03 -38.82 36.68
C ASP A 55 17.09 -37.92 36.00
N ILE A 56 16.99 -36.60 36.19
CA ILE A 56 18.12 -35.66 36.09
C ILE A 56 17.94 -34.56 37.16
N ALA A 57 18.70 -34.66 38.25
CA ALA A 57 18.87 -33.60 39.23
C ALA A 57 20.33 -33.59 39.69
N GLU A 58 20.92 -32.39 39.81
CA GLU A 58 22.31 -32.13 40.24
C GLU A 58 23.41 -32.69 39.29
N GLY A 59 24.59 -32.08 39.14
CA GLY A 59 25.04 -30.76 39.60
C GLY A 59 26.56 -30.66 39.79
N LYS A 60 27.17 -29.56 39.30
CA LYS A 60 28.58 -29.10 39.53
C LYS A 60 29.73 -29.84 38.79
N SER A 61 30.48 -29.05 38.00
CA SER A 61 31.95 -28.85 38.06
C SER A 61 32.35 -27.96 36.86
N ASP A 62 32.92 -26.76 37.03
CA ASP A 62 34.37 -26.46 37.22
C ASP A 62 35.28 -26.80 36.01
N ASN A 63 36.28 -26.02 35.59
CA ASN A 63 36.59 -24.57 35.76
C ASN A 63 37.76 -24.15 34.82
N LYS A 64 37.98 -22.83 34.65
CA LYS A 64 39.23 -22.13 34.22
C LYS A 64 39.86 -22.30 32.82
N SER A 65 40.18 -21.13 32.25
CA SER A 65 41.33 -20.81 31.34
C SER A 65 41.18 -21.19 29.84
N LEU A 66 41.84 -20.53 28.87
CA LEU A 66 43.00 -19.61 28.93
C LEU A 66 42.81 -18.23 28.24
N LYS A 67 43.45 -17.23 28.87
CA LYS A 67 44.28 -16.13 28.32
C LYS A 67 44.25 -15.78 26.81
N SER A 68 43.76 -14.57 26.53
CA SER A 68 44.39 -13.47 25.77
C SER A 68 45.22 -13.72 24.49
N ALA A 69 44.82 -13.03 23.42
CA ALA A 69 45.73 -12.44 22.43
C ALA A 69 45.32 -10.97 22.19
N LYS A 70 46.28 -10.09 21.89
CA LYS A 70 46.04 -8.71 21.43
C LYS A 70 46.21 -8.64 19.91
N SER A 71 45.49 -7.74 19.26
CA SER A 71 45.91 -7.09 18.02
C SER A 71 45.56 -5.60 18.11
N GLU A 72 46.51 -4.74 17.77
CA GLU A 72 46.33 -3.28 17.77
C GLU A 72 45.85 -2.83 16.38
N VAL A 73 44.99 -1.82 16.33
CA VAL A 73 44.53 -1.19 15.08
C VAL A 73 44.86 0.30 15.16
N ILE A 74 45.46 0.82 14.09
CA ILE A 74 45.98 2.18 14.01
C ILE A 74 44.83 3.15 13.74
N SER A 75 44.71 4.20 14.56
CA SER A 75 43.74 5.27 14.40
C SER A 75 44.14 6.25 13.31
N ILE A 76 43.20 6.59 12.42
CA ILE A 76 43.27 7.77 11.54
C ILE A 76 42.24 8.76 12.05
N GLU A 77 42.67 9.96 12.45
CA GLU A 77 41.78 11.04 12.90
C GLU A 77 41.31 11.90 11.72
N GLU A 78 40.01 11.87 11.41
CA GLU A 78 39.35 13.00 10.73
C GLU A 78 38.60 13.85 11.76
N LYS A 79 38.77 15.17 11.66
CA LYS A 79 38.18 16.14 12.61
C LYS A 79 36.80 16.57 12.15
N VAL A 80 35.79 16.34 12.98
CA VAL A 80 34.43 16.86 12.82
C VAL A 80 34.14 17.94 13.87
N ASP A 81 33.39 18.98 13.48
CA ASP A 81 33.16 20.21 14.25
C ASP A 81 32.20 19.96 15.46
N PRO A 82 32.61 20.28 16.72
CA PRO A 82 31.87 19.88 17.91
C PRO A 82 30.62 20.74 18.22
N LYS A 83 29.60 20.71 17.35
CA LYS A 83 28.31 21.41 17.54
C LYS A 83 27.02 20.63 17.25
N GLU A 84 27.05 19.31 17.21
CA GLU A 84 25.83 18.49 17.36
C GLU A 84 25.96 17.52 18.54
N LYS A 85 25.36 17.88 19.69
CA LYS A 85 25.12 16.93 20.78
C LYS A 85 23.82 16.17 20.52
N VAL A 86 23.94 15.01 19.90
CA VAL A 86 22.88 13.99 19.95
C VAL A 86 22.74 13.54 21.41
N ASN A 87 21.52 13.57 21.95
CA ASN A 87 21.25 12.98 23.26
C ASN A 87 21.14 11.46 23.10
N GLU A 88 22.19 10.74 23.50
CA GLU A 88 22.15 9.29 23.63
C GLU A 88 21.29 8.92 24.87
N GLU A 89 20.02 8.57 24.65
CA GLU A 89 19.22 7.90 25.70
C GLU A 89 19.80 6.49 25.97
N PRO A 90 19.88 6.05 27.24
CA PRO A 90 20.55 4.80 27.59
C PRO A 90 19.81 3.58 27.04
N VAL A 91 20.54 2.72 26.32
CA VAL A 91 20.00 1.45 25.81
C VAL A 91 19.70 0.52 26.99
N ILE A 92 18.42 0.40 27.33
CA ILE A 92 17.93 -0.61 28.28
C ILE A 92 18.03 -1.98 27.59
N VAL A 93 19.02 -2.77 27.98
CA VAL A 93 19.22 -4.12 27.46
C VAL A 93 18.26 -5.08 28.16
N ASP A 94 17.25 -5.55 27.44
CA ASP A 94 16.32 -6.57 27.90
C ASP A 94 17.05 -7.89 28.24
N LYS A 95 16.51 -8.65 29.20
CA LYS A 95 17.09 -9.95 29.59
C LYS A 95 17.04 -10.92 28.39
N PRO A 96 18.09 -11.73 28.15
CA PRO A 96 18.18 -12.56 26.95
C PRO A 96 17.17 -13.72 26.98
N LYS A 97 15.98 -13.49 26.43
CA LYS A 97 15.14 -14.55 25.86
C LYS A 97 15.92 -15.19 24.70
N ALA A 98 15.80 -16.51 24.52
CA ALA A 98 16.39 -17.16 23.34
C ALA A 98 15.81 -16.54 22.06
N LYS A 99 16.64 -16.28 21.04
CA LYS A 99 16.19 -15.69 19.78
C LYS A 99 15.16 -16.61 19.12
N ILE A 100 13.89 -16.21 19.18
CA ILE A 100 12.77 -16.91 18.54
C ILE A 100 12.95 -16.87 17.02
N LEU A 101 13.32 -15.70 16.49
CA LEU A 101 13.61 -15.46 15.08
C LEU A 101 15.10 -15.65 14.78
N GLU A 102 15.39 -16.47 13.78
CA GLU A 102 16.74 -16.63 13.21
C GLU A 102 16.99 -15.48 12.22
N TYR A 103 18.18 -14.87 12.26
CA TYR A 103 18.52 -13.72 11.41
C TYR A 103 19.36 -14.18 10.23
N THR A 104 19.13 -13.58 9.07
CA THR A 104 19.83 -13.86 7.82
C THR A 104 21.30 -13.41 7.93
N PRO A 105 22.29 -14.29 7.73
CA PRO A 105 23.70 -13.90 7.76
C PRO A 105 24.01 -12.79 6.74
N LEU A 106 24.72 -11.73 7.16
CA LEU A 106 25.00 -10.58 6.30
C LEU A 106 25.68 -10.97 4.97
N SER A 107 26.55 -11.99 5.01
CA SER A 107 27.23 -12.57 3.85
C SER A 107 26.31 -13.24 2.83
N GLU A 108 25.08 -13.59 3.20
CA GLU A 108 24.11 -14.26 2.33
C GLU A 108 23.13 -13.28 1.67
N ILE A 109 23.01 -12.05 2.20
CA ILE A 109 22.06 -11.04 1.71
C ILE A 109 22.31 -10.73 0.23
N TYR A 110 23.56 -10.43 -0.16
CA TYR A 110 23.93 -10.21 -1.56
C TYR A 110 23.51 -11.37 -2.47
N ALA A 111 23.86 -12.61 -2.10
CA ALA A 111 23.62 -13.79 -2.92
C ALA A 111 22.12 -14.11 -3.08
N GLY A 112 21.32 -13.92 -2.03
CA GLY A 112 19.87 -14.10 -2.08
C GLY A 112 19.16 -13.03 -2.91
N VAL A 113 19.60 -11.77 -2.86
CA VAL A 113 19.10 -10.71 -3.75
C VAL A 113 19.50 -11.00 -5.20
N GLU A 114 20.78 -11.31 -5.47
CA GLU A 114 21.28 -11.61 -6.82
C GLU A 114 20.55 -12.80 -7.46
N LYS A 115 20.18 -13.82 -6.67
CA LYS A 115 19.36 -14.95 -7.11
C LYS A 115 17.99 -14.52 -7.64
N VAL A 116 17.25 -13.69 -6.90
CA VAL A 116 15.92 -13.22 -7.35
C VAL A 116 16.01 -12.18 -8.48
N THR A 117 17.11 -11.44 -8.59
CA THR A 117 17.43 -10.62 -9.77
C THR A 117 17.64 -11.48 -11.01
N LYS A 118 18.46 -12.54 -10.90
CA LYS A 118 18.70 -13.50 -12.00
C LYS A 118 17.41 -14.17 -12.46
N PHE A 119 16.54 -14.57 -11.53
CA PHE A 119 15.25 -15.18 -11.87
C PHE A 119 14.31 -14.21 -12.59
N PHE A 120 14.25 -12.93 -12.19
CA PHE A 120 13.48 -11.91 -12.92
C PHE A 120 13.91 -11.83 -14.39
N HIS A 121 15.22 -11.76 -14.65
CA HIS A 121 15.75 -11.67 -16.01
C HIS A 121 15.53 -12.92 -16.89
N THR A 122 15.04 -14.04 -16.36
CA THR A 122 14.54 -15.16 -17.19
C THR A 122 13.25 -14.84 -17.94
N GLY A 123 12.52 -13.80 -17.52
CA GLY A 123 11.18 -13.47 -18.03
C GLY A 123 10.06 -14.41 -17.56
N THR A 124 10.36 -15.42 -16.72
CA THR A 124 9.36 -16.40 -16.23
C THR A 124 8.17 -15.72 -15.54
N THR A 125 8.43 -14.67 -14.76
CA THR A 125 7.42 -13.88 -14.05
C THR A 125 6.50 -13.07 -14.97
N HIS A 126 6.88 -12.86 -16.24
CA HIS A 126 6.08 -12.08 -17.19
C HIS A 126 4.77 -12.78 -17.55
N SER A 127 4.73 -14.11 -17.51
CA SER A 127 3.53 -14.91 -17.81
C SER A 127 2.41 -14.67 -16.78
N ILE A 128 1.25 -14.20 -17.24
CA ILE A 128 0.06 -13.99 -16.40
C ILE A 128 -0.35 -15.30 -15.70
N GLN A 129 -0.23 -16.45 -16.37
CA GLN A 129 -0.55 -17.74 -15.76
C GLN A 129 0.44 -18.12 -14.65
N PHE A 130 1.73 -17.79 -14.80
CA PHE A 130 2.70 -17.96 -13.71
C PHE A 130 2.27 -17.12 -12.51
N ARG A 131 2.02 -15.81 -12.69
CA ARG A 131 1.59 -14.90 -11.61
C ARG A 131 0.34 -15.42 -10.90
N LEU A 132 -0.69 -15.83 -11.65
CA LEU A 132 -1.93 -16.39 -11.09
C LEU A 132 -1.69 -17.68 -10.29
N ASN A 133 -0.76 -18.55 -10.71
CA ASN A 133 -0.41 -19.75 -9.95
C ASN A 133 0.25 -19.41 -8.60
N GLN A 134 1.11 -18.40 -8.55
CA GLN A 134 1.76 -17.97 -7.30
C GLN A 134 0.79 -17.27 -6.35
N LEU A 135 -0.09 -16.42 -6.87
CA LEU A 135 -1.18 -15.80 -6.09
C LEU A 135 -2.15 -16.87 -5.54
N ARG A 136 -2.44 -17.92 -6.31
CA ARG A 136 -3.21 -19.09 -5.84
C ARG A 136 -2.48 -19.85 -4.72
N ASN A 137 -1.16 -20.02 -4.81
CA ASN A 137 -0.38 -20.67 -3.74
C ASN A 137 -0.43 -19.85 -2.45
N LEU A 138 -0.25 -18.52 -2.53
CA LEU A 138 -0.45 -17.62 -1.39
C LEU A 138 -1.85 -17.76 -0.78
N TYR A 139 -2.89 -17.88 -1.62
CA TYR A 139 -4.27 -18.02 -1.13
C TYR A 139 -4.43 -19.24 -0.24
N PHE A 140 -3.99 -20.43 -0.68
CA PHE A 140 -4.09 -21.64 0.14
C PHE A 140 -3.16 -21.62 1.36
N MET A 141 -1.93 -21.12 1.22
CA MET A 141 -1.01 -20.90 2.35
C MET A 141 -1.68 -20.11 3.48
N ILE A 142 -2.31 -18.97 3.15
CA ILE A 142 -3.03 -18.14 4.11
C ILE A 142 -4.26 -18.86 4.63
N LYS A 143 -5.05 -19.47 3.73
CA LYS A 143 -6.36 -20.06 4.04
C LYS A 143 -6.25 -21.25 4.99
N ASP A 144 -5.19 -22.04 4.85
CA ASP A 144 -5.03 -23.29 5.58
C ASP A 144 -4.29 -23.10 6.91
N ASN A 145 -3.49 -22.02 7.07
CA ASN A 145 -2.68 -21.72 8.27
C ASN A 145 -3.23 -20.53 9.11
N GLN A 146 -4.53 -20.23 9.01
CA GLN A 146 -5.13 -19.08 9.70
C GLN A 146 -5.03 -19.15 11.23
N GLN A 147 -5.05 -20.36 11.81
CA GLN A 147 -5.03 -20.54 13.27
C GLN A 147 -3.62 -20.28 13.83
N GLU A 148 -2.61 -20.78 13.11
CA GLU A 148 -1.20 -20.60 13.36
C GLU A 148 -0.80 -19.13 13.26
N ILE A 149 -1.29 -18.41 12.23
CA ILE A 149 -1.09 -16.95 12.07
C ILE A 149 -1.72 -16.19 13.24
N CYS A 150 -2.95 -16.55 13.65
CA CYS A 150 -3.58 -15.96 14.83
C CYS A 150 -2.79 -16.22 16.12
N TYR A 151 -2.33 -17.46 16.34
CA TYR A 151 -1.61 -17.85 17.55
C TYR A 151 -0.22 -17.20 17.63
N ALA A 152 0.50 -17.12 16.52
CA ALA A 152 1.79 -16.40 16.48
C ALA A 152 1.64 -14.92 16.84
N LEU A 153 0.54 -14.29 16.42
CA LEU A 153 0.24 -12.89 16.75
C LEU A 153 -0.37 -12.70 18.15
N GLU A 154 -1.03 -13.73 18.71
CA GLU A 154 -1.40 -13.77 20.13
C GLU A 154 -0.14 -13.82 21.01
N LEU A 155 0.88 -14.59 20.63
CA LEU A 155 2.18 -14.66 21.33
C LEU A 155 3.01 -13.36 21.22
N ASP A 156 2.91 -12.63 20.12
CA ASP A 156 3.64 -11.35 19.94
C ASP A 156 2.92 -10.17 20.62
N PHE A 157 1.58 -10.17 20.72
CA PHE A 157 0.79 -9.00 21.15
C PHE A 157 -0.16 -9.18 22.36
N ASN A 158 -0.39 -10.39 22.87
CA ASN A 158 -1.60 -10.75 23.65
C ASN A 158 -2.93 -10.47 22.88
N ARG A 159 -2.86 -10.31 21.55
CA ARG A 159 -4.00 -9.87 20.74
C ARG A 159 -4.99 -11.00 20.49
N ASN A 160 -6.28 -10.70 20.68
CA ASN A 160 -7.35 -11.66 20.43
C ASN A 160 -7.36 -12.15 18.98
N SER A 161 -7.46 -13.47 18.77
CA SER A 161 -7.51 -14.09 17.43
C SER A 161 -8.57 -13.50 16.49
N SER A 162 -9.68 -12.97 17.01
CA SER A 162 -10.72 -12.33 16.22
C SER A 162 -10.28 -11.00 15.61
N GLU A 163 -9.40 -10.26 16.28
CA GLU A 163 -8.84 -9.01 15.75
C GLU A 163 -7.95 -9.30 14.53
N THR A 164 -7.00 -10.24 14.68
CA THR A 164 -6.15 -10.73 13.58
C THR A 164 -6.97 -11.28 12.40
N ARG A 165 -8.01 -12.09 12.67
CA ARG A 165 -8.89 -12.63 11.60
C ARG A 165 -9.61 -11.53 10.82
N ASN A 166 -10.21 -10.58 11.52
CA ASN A 166 -11.13 -9.61 10.93
C ASN A 166 -10.40 -8.47 10.20
N TYR A 167 -9.30 -7.96 10.78
CA TYR A 167 -8.64 -6.77 10.25
C TYR A 167 -7.44 -7.08 9.36
N GLU A 168 -6.80 -8.25 9.50
CA GLU A 168 -5.66 -8.64 8.66
C GLU A 168 -5.97 -9.76 7.68
N ILE A 169 -6.31 -10.96 8.18
CA ILE A 169 -6.44 -12.17 7.35
C ILE A 169 -7.56 -12.00 6.32
N SER A 170 -8.74 -11.55 6.75
CA SER A 170 -9.89 -11.33 5.85
C SER A 170 -9.59 -10.26 4.80
N THR A 171 -8.96 -9.16 5.19
CA THR A 171 -8.60 -8.04 4.31
C THR A 171 -7.60 -8.49 3.24
N GLY A 172 -6.54 -9.21 3.63
CA GLY A 172 -5.53 -9.73 2.71
C GLY A 172 -6.06 -10.80 1.76
N LEU A 173 -6.90 -11.73 2.24
CA LEU A 173 -7.57 -12.72 1.39
C LEU A 173 -8.50 -12.08 0.35
N ASN A 174 -9.24 -11.03 0.74
CA ASN A 174 -10.13 -10.32 -0.17
C ASN A 174 -9.35 -9.53 -1.25
N GLU A 175 -8.25 -8.84 -0.89
CA GLU A 175 -7.40 -8.18 -1.90
C GLU A 175 -6.77 -9.20 -2.86
N LEU A 176 -6.34 -10.36 -2.35
CA LEU A 176 -5.76 -11.43 -3.16
C LEU A 176 -6.77 -11.99 -4.17
N ILE A 177 -7.99 -12.33 -3.73
CA ILE A 177 -9.09 -12.74 -4.61
C ILE A 177 -9.40 -11.65 -5.64
N PHE A 178 -9.52 -10.39 -5.21
CA PHE A 178 -9.82 -9.27 -6.10
C PHE A 178 -8.73 -9.10 -7.17
N THR A 179 -7.45 -9.11 -6.77
CA THR A 179 -6.29 -9.01 -7.65
C THR A 179 -6.27 -10.13 -8.69
N MET A 180 -6.44 -11.39 -8.27
CA MET A 180 -6.55 -12.53 -9.19
C MET A 180 -7.72 -12.37 -10.17
N SER A 181 -8.87 -11.86 -9.72
CA SER A 181 -10.06 -11.68 -10.56
C SER A 181 -9.91 -10.59 -11.64
N GLN A 182 -9.05 -9.59 -11.44
CA GLN A 182 -8.89 -8.45 -12.35
C GLN A 182 -7.56 -8.41 -13.13
N LEU A 183 -6.55 -9.19 -12.73
CA LEU A 183 -5.20 -9.16 -13.34
C LEU A 183 -5.23 -9.27 -14.88
N HIS A 184 -6.07 -10.16 -15.43
CA HIS A 184 -6.25 -10.35 -16.88
C HIS A 184 -6.82 -9.12 -17.64
N LYS A 185 -7.30 -8.09 -16.91
CA LYS A 185 -7.73 -6.80 -17.45
C LYS A 185 -6.64 -5.75 -17.26
N TRP A 186 -6.06 -5.68 -16.06
CA TRP A 186 -5.01 -4.72 -15.71
C TRP A 186 -3.72 -4.93 -16.53
N SER A 187 -3.45 -6.16 -16.96
CA SER A 187 -2.32 -6.51 -17.82
C SER A 187 -2.49 -6.13 -19.30
N LYS A 188 -3.63 -5.59 -19.72
CA LYS A 188 -3.87 -5.22 -21.12
C LYS A 188 -3.26 -3.84 -21.44
N PRO A 189 -2.70 -3.65 -22.65
CA PRO A 189 -2.46 -2.32 -23.17
C PRO A 189 -3.75 -1.49 -23.16
N GLU A 190 -3.68 -0.26 -22.64
CA GLU A 190 -4.79 0.70 -22.72
C GLU A 190 -4.49 1.65 -23.90
N PRO A 191 -5.37 1.78 -24.92
CA PRO A 191 -5.11 2.63 -26.08
C PRO A 191 -5.14 4.12 -25.70
N VAL A 192 -4.32 4.94 -26.37
CA VAL A 192 -4.27 6.39 -26.13
C VAL A 192 -5.31 7.09 -27.03
N SER A 193 -6.20 7.88 -26.41
CA SER A 193 -7.18 8.72 -27.11
C SER A 193 -6.58 10.05 -27.58
N ASP A 194 -7.37 10.84 -28.30
CA ASP A 194 -7.09 12.27 -28.57
C ASP A 194 -5.74 12.55 -29.26
N LEU A 195 -5.28 11.58 -30.06
CA LEU A 195 -4.03 11.65 -30.81
C LEU A 195 -4.04 12.78 -31.85
N PRO A 196 -2.91 13.48 -32.05
CA PRO A 196 -2.70 14.36 -33.20
C PRO A 196 -3.02 13.68 -34.54
N LEU A 197 -3.50 14.45 -35.53
CA LEU A 197 -3.96 13.91 -36.82
C LEU A 197 -2.90 13.06 -37.54
N ASN A 198 -1.61 13.36 -37.38
CA ASN A 198 -0.52 12.55 -37.96
C ASN A 198 -0.19 11.26 -37.19
N LEU A 199 -0.84 10.97 -36.07
CA LEU A 199 -0.69 9.74 -35.29
C LEU A 199 -1.97 8.89 -35.23
N GLN A 200 -3.14 9.44 -35.56
CA GLN A 200 -4.44 8.72 -35.56
C GLN A 200 -4.50 7.47 -36.46
N THR A 201 -3.54 7.29 -37.38
CA THR A 201 -3.44 6.12 -38.27
C THR A 201 -2.47 5.04 -37.76
N GLN A 202 -1.77 5.27 -36.64
CA GLN A 202 -0.79 4.36 -36.06
C GLN A 202 -1.31 3.81 -34.73
N PRO A 203 -1.02 2.54 -34.37
CA PRO A 203 -1.27 2.04 -33.02
C PRO A 203 -0.49 2.85 -31.98
N VAL A 204 -1.20 3.40 -30.99
CA VAL A 204 -0.61 4.07 -29.82
C VAL A 204 -1.30 3.57 -28.56
N TYR A 205 -0.52 3.03 -27.61
CA TYR A 205 -1.03 2.44 -26.38
C TYR A 205 -0.06 2.56 -25.23
N VAL A 206 -0.59 2.46 -24.00
CA VAL A 206 0.18 2.34 -22.77
C VAL A 206 0.12 0.89 -22.29
N GLU A 207 1.24 0.18 -22.41
CA GLU A 207 1.43 -1.16 -21.84
C GLU A 207 1.94 -1.06 -20.38
N LYS A 208 1.83 -2.16 -19.62
CA LYS A 208 2.24 -2.23 -18.21
C LYS A 208 3.25 -3.35 -18.05
N ILE A 209 4.54 -2.98 -18.05
CA ILE A 209 5.63 -3.93 -17.89
C ILE A 209 6.02 -4.08 -16.41
N PRO A 210 6.49 -5.25 -15.96
CA PRO A 210 7.14 -5.37 -14.66
C PRO A 210 8.33 -4.41 -14.53
N ILE A 211 8.70 -4.03 -13.31
CA ILE A 211 9.81 -3.12 -13.05
C ILE A 211 11.10 -3.82 -12.61
N GLY A 212 11.02 -4.98 -11.95
CA GLY A 212 12.19 -5.80 -11.63
C GLY A 212 12.11 -6.49 -10.28
N VAL A 213 13.01 -6.11 -9.36
CA VAL A 213 13.03 -6.61 -7.98
C VAL A 213 12.39 -5.58 -7.04
N ILE A 214 11.38 -6.01 -6.27
CA ILE A 214 10.71 -5.18 -5.27
C ILE A 214 11.21 -5.53 -3.88
N LEU A 215 11.73 -4.56 -3.14
CA LEU A 215 11.95 -4.69 -1.70
C LEU A 215 10.69 -4.27 -0.93
N VAL A 216 10.16 -5.17 -0.11
CA VAL A 216 9.03 -4.93 0.81
C VAL A 216 9.56 -4.94 2.24
N ILE A 217 9.53 -3.79 2.92
CA ILE A 217 9.88 -3.66 4.35
C ILE A 217 8.59 -3.40 5.13
N ALA A 218 8.20 -4.38 5.97
CA ALA A 218 6.92 -4.38 6.66
C ALA A 218 7.00 -3.80 8.08
N ALA A 219 5.94 -3.11 8.52
CA ALA A 219 5.75 -2.70 9.89
C ALA A 219 5.29 -3.87 10.79
N PHE A 220 5.49 -3.72 12.09
CA PHE A 220 5.13 -4.74 13.08
C PHE A 220 3.63 -4.80 13.41
N ASN A 221 2.87 -3.71 13.23
CA ASN A 221 1.61 -3.50 13.94
C ASN A 221 0.42 -4.28 13.35
N TYR A 222 0.36 -4.37 12.02
CA TYR A 222 -0.50 -5.30 11.27
C TYR A 222 0.40 -6.09 10.31
N PRO A 223 1.27 -6.97 10.84
CA PRO A 223 2.44 -7.47 10.14
C PRO A 223 2.06 -8.50 9.07
N PHE A 224 0.87 -9.11 9.14
CA PHE A 224 0.35 -9.92 8.06
C PHE A 224 -0.14 -9.03 6.93
N PHE A 225 -0.99 -8.04 7.21
CA PHE A 225 -1.63 -7.22 6.17
C PHE A 225 -0.64 -6.36 5.40
N VAL A 226 0.22 -5.60 6.11
CA VAL A 226 1.21 -4.71 5.48
C VAL A 226 2.36 -5.47 4.80
N SER A 227 2.44 -6.79 5.01
CA SER A 227 3.31 -7.68 4.24
C SER A 227 2.60 -8.25 3.01
N ILE A 228 1.41 -8.84 3.18
CA ILE A 228 0.77 -9.59 2.09
C ILE A 228 0.26 -8.69 0.96
N SER A 229 -0.31 -7.52 1.27
CA SER A 229 -0.84 -6.60 0.25
C SER A 229 0.23 -6.15 -0.77
N PRO A 230 1.41 -5.62 -0.36
CA PRO A 230 2.47 -5.29 -1.31
C PRO A 230 3.10 -6.51 -1.99
N ILE A 231 3.24 -7.66 -1.32
CA ILE A 231 3.74 -8.91 -1.95
C ILE A 231 2.79 -9.36 -3.08
N VAL A 232 1.48 -9.34 -2.83
CA VAL A 232 0.44 -9.64 -3.83
C VAL A 232 0.50 -8.65 -4.99
N GLY A 233 0.67 -7.36 -4.70
CA GLY A 233 0.90 -6.33 -5.71
C GLY A 233 2.12 -6.58 -6.59
N ALA A 234 3.27 -6.89 -5.97
CA ALA A 234 4.53 -7.14 -6.67
C ALA A 234 4.46 -8.36 -7.60
N ILE A 235 3.93 -9.49 -7.09
CA ILE A 235 3.75 -10.73 -7.85
C ILE A 235 2.73 -10.53 -8.98
N ALA A 236 1.62 -9.81 -8.73
CA ALA A 236 0.66 -9.46 -9.77
C ALA A 236 1.29 -8.56 -10.86
N GLY A 237 2.14 -7.61 -10.47
CA GLY A 237 2.93 -6.79 -11.39
C GLY A 237 3.93 -7.58 -12.25
N GLY A 238 4.29 -8.80 -11.84
CA GLY A 238 5.21 -9.69 -12.57
C GLY A 238 6.67 -9.56 -12.14
N ASN A 239 6.91 -9.09 -10.92
CA ASN A 239 8.22 -8.82 -10.34
C ASN A 239 8.71 -10.01 -9.50
N THR A 240 9.99 -10.00 -9.13
CA THR A 240 10.48 -10.79 -7.98
C THR A 240 10.51 -9.94 -6.72
N VAL A 241 10.56 -10.59 -5.55
CA VAL A 241 10.34 -9.94 -4.25
C VAL A 241 11.51 -10.23 -3.31
N VAL A 242 11.95 -9.22 -2.58
CA VAL A 242 12.73 -9.37 -1.36
C VAL A 242 11.91 -8.82 -0.21
N TYR A 243 11.76 -9.60 0.85
CA TYR A 243 10.86 -9.31 1.96
C TYR A 243 11.63 -9.17 3.28
N LYS A 244 11.51 -8.02 3.94
CA LYS A 244 12.01 -7.75 5.29
C LYS A 244 10.82 -7.67 6.26
N PRO A 245 10.46 -8.78 6.94
CA PRO A 245 9.51 -8.73 8.05
C PRO A 245 10.06 -7.91 9.22
N SER A 246 9.21 -7.48 10.15
CA SER A 246 9.71 -6.84 11.37
C SER A 246 10.24 -7.86 12.38
N GLU A 247 11.40 -7.52 12.93
CA GLU A 247 12.05 -8.08 14.10
C GLU A 247 11.17 -8.07 15.36
N LEU A 248 10.23 -7.12 15.45
CA LEU A 248 9.41 -6.88 16.65
C LEU A 248 8.26 -7.88 16.83
N THR A 249 7.89 -8.62 15.78
CA THR A 249 6.89 -9.69 15.82
C THR A 249 7.54 -11.05 15.53
N PRO A 250 8.45 -11.53 16.39
CA PRO A 250 9.35 -12.63 16.06
C PRO A 250 8.65 -13.99 15.92
N ASN A 251 7.51 -14.23 16.57
CA ASN A 251 6.76 -15.46 16.38
C ASN A 251 6.06 -15.44 15.00
N PHE A 252 5.40 -14.34 14.64
CA PHE A 252 4.80 -14.17 13.33
C PHE A 252 5.85 -14.22 12.22
N SER A 253 6.92 -13.45 12.33
CA SER A 253 7.95 -13.33 11.29
C SER A 253 8.64 -14.67 11.02
N LYS A 254 8.83 -15.51 12.05
CA LYS A 254 9.32 -16.88 11.91
C LYS A 254 8.34 -17.77 11.15
N LEU A 255 7.07 -17.77 11.56
CA LEU A 255 6.02 -18.56 10.92
C LEU A 255 5.83 -18.14 9.45
N PHE A 256 5.72 -16.85 9.19
CA PHE A 256 5.44 -16.32 7.86
C PHE A 256 6.63 -16.49 6.91
N THR A 257 7.88 -16.41 7.41
CA THR A 257 9.07 -16.82 6.67
C THR A 257 8.94 -18.27 6.20
N LYS A 258 8.67 -19.22 7.11
CA LYS A 258 8.48 -20.64 6.78
C LYS A 258 7.39 -20.83 5.73
N LEU A 259 6.20 -20.27 5.97
CA LEU A 259 5.03 -20.44 5.11
C LEU A 259 5.26 -19.89 3.69
N LEU A 260 5.91 -18.74 3.55
CA LEU A 260 6.29 -18.20 2.24
C LEU A 260 7.32 -19.10 1.53
N THR A 261 8.35 -19.56 2.24
CA THR A 261 9.39 -20.45 1.69
C THR A 261 8.84 -21.81 1.25
N GLU A 262 7.85 -22.36 1.95
CA GLU A 262 7.18 -23.63 1.59
C GLU A 262 6.19 -23.48 0.41
N SER A 263 5.69 -22.26 0.14
CA SER A 263 4.57 -22.02 -0.79
C SER A 263 4.96 -21.37 -2.13
N LEU A 264 6.11 -20.69 -2.18
CA LEU A 264 6.60 -19.97 -3.36
C LEU A 264 7.97 -20.48 -3.82
N PRO A 265 8.30 -20.40 -5.12
CA PRO A 265 9.64 -20.70 -5.60
C PRO A 265 10.71 -19.84 -4.91
N SER A 266 11.79 -20.47 -4.44
CA SER A 266 12.90 -19.81 -3.73
C SER A 266 13.70 -18.82 -4.60
N ASP A 267 13.36 -18.71 -5.88
CA ASP A 267 13.90 -17.81 -6.89
C ASP A 267 12.97 -16.62 -7.17
N LEU A 268 11.69 -16.71 -6.74
CA LEU A 268 10.69 -15.65 -6.85
C LEU A 268 10.71 -14.70 -5.65
N ILE A 269 10.93 -15.26 -4.46
CA ILE A 269 10.96 -14.51 -3.20
C ILE A 269 12.20 -14.88 -2.37
N TYR A 270 12.87 -13.85 -1.85
CA TYR A 270 13.91 -13.97 -0.82
C TYR A 270 13.46 -13.23 0.44
N ILE A 271 13.85 -13.74 1.62
CA ILE A 271 13.36 -13.24 2.91
C ILE A 271 14.57 -12.95 3.80
N VAL A 272 14.65 -11.72 4.30
CA VAL A 272 15.75 -11.24 5.13
C VAL A 272 15.21 -10.93 6.52
N ASN A 273 15.46 -11.83 7.47
CA ASN A 273 15.12 -11.63 8.87
C ASN A 273 16.28 -10.94 9.58
N GLY A 274 15.98 -9.94 10.42
CA GLY A 274 17.00 -9.24 11.20
C GLY A 274 16.59 -7.83 11.60
N GLU A 275 17.53 -7.10 12.18
CA GLU A 275 17.35 -5.78 12.76
C GLU A 275 18.01 -4.70 11.88
N ILE A 276 18.63 -3.70 12.49
CA ILE A 276 19.35 -2.63 11.80
C ILE A 276 20.51 -3.16 10.93
N PRO A 277 21.37 -4.12 11.37
CA PRO A 277 22.49 -4.59 10.55
C PRO A 277 22.03 -5.22 9.22
N GLU A 278 21.09 -6.17 9.29
CA GLU A 278 20.56 -6.88 8.14
C GLU A 278 19.74 -5.94 7.24
N THR A 279 18.98 -5.01 7.81
CA THR A 279 18.26 -3.99 7.04
C THR A 279 19.22 -3.02 6.35
N THR A 280 20.35 -2.67 6.97
CA THR A 280 21.36 -1.77 6.38
C THR A 280 22.08 -2.43 5.21
N GLU A 281 22.53 -3.67 5.37
CA GLU A 281 23.18 -4.41 4.28
C GLU A 281 22.18 -4.77 3.16
N LEU A 282 20.91 -5.03 3.49
CA LEU A 282 19.86 -5.18 2.49
C LEU A 282 19.65 -3.88 1.68
N LEU A 283 19.70 -2.72 2.32
CA LEU A 283 19.58 -1.42 1.64
C LEU A 283 20.87 -1.00 0.89
N ASN A 284 22.00 -1.71 1.03
CA ASN A 284 23.16 -1.57 0.15
C ASN A 284 22.94 -2.23 -1.23
N GLN A 285 21.94 -3.11 -1.36
CA GLN A 285 21.63 -3.81 -2.61
C GLN A 285 20.75 -2.94 -3.53
N LYS A 286 20.80 -3.20 -4.85
CA LYS A 286 19.96 -2.48 -5.82
C LYS A 286 18.57 -3.13 -5.97
N PHE A 287 17.53 -2.30 -5.92
CA PHE A 287 16.15 -2.65 -6.24
C PHE A 287 15.57 -1.72 -7.29
N ASP A 288 14.54 -2.18 -7.99
CA ASP A 288 13.81 -1.38 -8.99
C ASP A 288 12.62 -0.64 -8.35
N LYS A 289 12.19 -1.07 -7.15
CA LYS A 289 11.36 -0.29 -6.22
C LYS A 289 11.52 -0.78 -4.78
N ILE A 290 11.37 0.14 -3.83
CA ILE A 290 11.19 -0.19 -2.40
C ILE A 290 9.78 0.25 -1.98
N ILE A 291 9.11 -0.55 -1.16
CA ILE A 291 7.96 -0.10 -0.36
C ILE A 291 8.27 -0.31 1.13
N PHE A 292 8.02 0.72 1.92
CA PHE A 292 8.26 0.72 3.37
C PHE A 292 7.01 1.20 4.10
N THR A 293 6.60 0.44 5.12
CA THR A 293 5.60 0.89 6.10
C THR A 293 6.28 1.10 7.46
N GLY A 294 6.07 2.25 8.10
CA GLY A 294 6.60 2.50 9.45
C GLY A 294 6.82 3.97 9.80
N SER A 295 7.81 4.25 10.67
CA SER A 295 8.04 5.61 11.19
C SER A 295 8.66 6.56 10.15
N GLY A 296 8.29 7.85 10.21
CA GLY A 296 8.86 8.87 9.33
C GLY A 296 10.36 9.10 9.50
N ILE A 297 10.95 8.73 10.63
CA ILE A 297 12.42 8.74 10.83
C ILE A 297 13.09 7.70 9.93
N VAL A 298 12.59 6.45 9.95
CA VAL A 298 13.13 5.35 9.13
C VAL A 298 12.79 5.56 7.65
N GLY A 299 11.61 6.12 7.34
CA GLY A 299 11.26 6.52 5.97
C GLY A 299 12.26 7.52 5.36
N LYS A 300 12.73 8.50 6.13
CA LYS A 300 13.80 9.45 5.72
C LYS A 300 15.15 8.76 5.50
N ILE A 301 15.47 7.70 6.25
CA ILE A 301 16.69 6.89 6.05
C ILE A 301 16.59 6.10 4.74
N ILE A 302 15.48 5.39 4.53
CA ILE A 302 15.24 4.59 3.33
C ILE A 302 15.22 5.46 2.07
N ALA A 303 14.54 6.61 2.10
CA ALA A 303 14.51 7.55 0.97
C ALA A 303 15.91 8.10 0.62
N ARG A 304 16.75 8.41 1.63
CA ARG A 304 18.15 8.82 1.40
C ARG A 304 18.95 7.70 0.73
N LYS A 305 18.85 6.47 1.24
CA LYS A 305 19.61 5.33 0.74
C LYS A 305 19.19 4.91 -0.67
N ALA A 306 17.89 4.91 -0.95
CA ALA A 306 17.34 4.63 -2.27
C ALA A 306 17.77 5.65 -3.35
N ALA A 307 18.08 6.90 -2.96
CA ALA A 307 18.56 7.91 -3.88
C ALA A 307 19.96 7.59 -4.44
N GLU A 308 20.79 6.81 -3.73
CA GLU A 308 22.12 6.38 -4.21
C GLU A 308 22.03 5.51 -5.47
N THR A 309 20.96 4.72 -5.61
CA THR A 309 20.70 3.83 -6.75
C THR A 309 19.65 4.37 -7.73
N LEU A 310 19.13 5.59 -7.49
CA LEU A 310 17.94 6.17 -8.13
C LEU A 310 16.68 5.29 -8.05
N THR A 311 16.57 4.49 -6.99
CA THR A 311 15.45 3.57 -6.79
C THR A 311 14.20 4.34 -6.33
N PRO A 312 13.06 4.26 -7.05
CA PRO A 312 11.82 4.88 -6.60
C PRO A 312 11.30 4.15 -5.36
N VAL A 313 10.71 4.90 -4.42
CA VAL A 313 10.16 4.34 -3.18
C VAL A 313 8.69 4.69 -3.01
N VAL A 314 7.98 3.85 -2.25
CA VAL A 314 6.67 4.15 -1.65
C VAL A 314 6.86 4.16 -0.13
N LEU A 315 6.42 5.22 0.52
CA LEU A 315 6.49 5.38 1.97
C LEU A 315 5.07 5.47 2.53
N GLU A 316 4.74 4.54 3.41
CA GLU A 316 3.48 4.46 4.15
C GLU A 316 3.79 4.78 5.62
N LEU A 317 3.58 6.04 6.02
CA LEU A 317 4.06 6.58 7.29
C LEU A 317 2.92 7.02 8.21
N GLY A 318 3.22 7.10 9.50
CA GLY A 318 2.30 7.55 10.54
C GLY A 318 1.96 9.04 10.52
N GLY A 319 1.20 9.48 11.51
CA GLY A 319 0.85 10.88 11.74
C GLY A 319 -0.31 11.05 12.72
N LYS A 320 -0.48 12.27 13.27
CA LYS A 320 -1.55 12.56 14.24
C LYS A 320 -2.91 12.71 13.52
N SER A 321 -3.58 11.59 13.25
CA SER A 321 -4.86 11.56 12.53
C SER A 321 -6.03 12.13 13.36
N PRO A 322 -6.62 13.29 12.98
CA PRO A 322 -7.64 13.96 13.78
C PRO A 322 -9.04 13.36 13.61
N ALA A 323 -9.84 13.39 14.68
CA ALA A 323 -11.29 13.22 14.64
C ALA A 323 -12.01 14.52 15.01
N ILE A 324 -12.58 15.20 14.01
CA ILE A 324 -13.22 16.51 14.13
C ILE A 324 -14.74 16.33 14.19
N ILE A 325 -15.37 16.73 15.31
CA ILE A 325 -16.83 16.72 15.50
C ILE A 325 -17.35 18.13 15.19
N LEU A 326 -18.33 18.27 14.29
CA LEU A 326 -18.78 19.58 13.82
C LEU A 326 -19.86 20.23 14.70
N ASP A 327 -20.10 21.53 14.48
CA ASP A 327 -21.11 22.28 15.24
C ASP A 327 -22.55 21.82 14.98
N ASP A 328 -22.81 21.24 13.81
CA ASP A 328 -24.13 20.74 13.41
C ASP A 328 -24.52 19.38 14.03
N VAL A 329 -23.59 18.68 14.67
CA VAL A 329 -23.82 17.35 15.26
C VAL A 329 -24.90 17.41 16.34
N GLN A 330 -25.88 16.50 16.25
CA GLN A 330 -27.00 16.43 17.19
C GLN A 330 -26.69 15.47 18.35
N ASP A 331 -27.18 15.79 19.56
CA ASP A 331 -26.95 14.99 20.77
C ASP A 331 -27.20 13.49 20.58
N LYS A 332 -28.27 13.13 19.85
CA LYS A 332 -28.66 11.75 19.53
C LYS A 332 -27.58 10.96 18.79
N ASP A 333 -26.72 11.63 18.02
CA ASP A 333 -25.71 11.00 17.17
C ASP A 333 -24.36 10.83 17.89
N LEU A 334 -24.16 11.53 19.03
CA LEU A 334 -22.93 11.46 19.83
C LEU A 334 -22.59 10.03 20.27
N LYS A 335 -23.58 9.17 20.57
CA LYS A 335 -23.34 7.77 20.97
C LYS A 335 -22.87 6.87 19.80
N THR A 336 -23.15 7.26 18.56
CA THR A 336 -22.60 6.61 17.37
C THR A 336 -21.19 7.14 17.07
N ILE A 337 -20.98 8.45 17.20
CA ILE A 337 -19.69 9.12 16.98
C ILE A 337 -18.65 8.64 18.00
N ALA A 338 -18.98 8.68 19.29
CA ALA A 338 -18.10 8.21 20.36
C ALA A 338 -17.74 6.72 20.22
N ARG A 339 -18.70 5.87 19.79
CA ARG A 339 -18.43 4.44 19.54
C ARG A 339 -17.46 4.21 18.39
N ARG A 340 -17.61 4.96 17.29
CA ARG A 340 -16.68 4.93 16.17
C ARG A 340 -15.29 5.43 16.59
N ILE A 341 -15.20 6.58 17.25
CA ILE A 341 -13.94 7.14 17.75
C ILE A 341 -13.23 6.20 18.73
N ALA A 342 -13.94 5.62 19.71
CA ALA A 342 -13.38 4.66 20.65
C ALA A 342 -12.82 3.41 19.94
N TRP A 343 -13.57 2.84 18.99
CA TRP A 343 -13.10 1.69 18.22
C TRP A 343 -11.86 2.07 17.38
N GLY A 344 -11.92 3.22 16.70
CA GLY A 344 -10.81 3.79 15.94
C GLY A 344 -9.58 4.16 16.76
N ARG A 345 -9.69 4.25 18.09
CA ARG A 345 -8.55 4.45 18.99
C ARG A 345 -8.01 3.15 19.59
N PHE A 346 -8.88 2.31 20.13
CA PHE A 346 -8.46 1.25 21.06
C PHE A 346 -8.26 -0.11 20.39
N VAL A 347 -8.63 -0.27 19.10
CA VAL A 347 -8.18 -1.40 18.28
C VAL A 347 -6.65 -1.47 18.26
N ASN A 348 -6.07 -2.67 18.33
CA ASN A 348 -4.63 -2.94 18.39
C ASN A 348 -3.91 -2.18 19.52
N ALA A 349 -4.63 -1.80 20.59
CA ALA A 349 -4.21 -0.84 21.61
C ALA A 349 -3.68 0.49 21.03
N GLY A 350 -4.29 1.00 19.96
CA GLY A 350 -3.89 2.26 19.32
C GLY A 350 -2.61 2.20 18.50
N GLN A 351 -2.05 1.01 18.28
CA GLN A 351 -0.87 0.79 17.44
C GLN A 351 -1.25 0.82 15.94
N THR A 352 -1.78 1.95 15.47
CA THR A 352 -2.42 2.08 14.15
C THR A 352 -2.16 3.47 13.56
N CYS A 353 -1.48 3.54 12.42
CA CYS A 353 -1.11 4.79 11.71
C CYS A 353 -2.32 5.59 11.16
N ILE A 354 -3.44 4.90 10.95
CA ILE A 354 -4.75 5.51 10.64
C ILE A 354 -5.69 5.51 11.87
N GLY A 355 -5.19 5.18 13.05
CA GLY A 355 -5.98 5.26 14.28
C GLY A 355 -6.38 6.72 14.53
N VAL A 356 -7.53 6.94 15.15
CA VAL A 356 -7.81 8.28 15.70
C VAL A 356 -6.70 8.59 16.69
N ASP A 357 -6.00 9.72 16.56
CA ASP A 357 -4.93 10.10 17.49
C ASP A 357 -5.34 11.18 18.49
N TYR A 358 -6.27 12.06 18.09
CA TYR A 358 -6.89 13.03 18.98
C TYR A 358 -8.29 13.43 18.51
N VAL A 359 -9.13 13.90 19.43
CA VAL A 359 -10.47 14.41 19.13
C VAL A 359 -10.50 15.93 19.24
N LEU A 360 -11.11 16.58 18.25
CA LEU A 360 -11.54 17.97 18.29
C LEU A 360 -13.06 18.02 18.41
N VAL A 361 -13.56 18.63 19.49
CA VAL A 361 -14.99 18.71 19.79
C VAL A 361 -15.41 20.16 20.09
N PRO A 362 -16.60 20.61 19.68
CA PRO A 362 -17.07 21.95 20.04
C PRO A 362 -17.32 22.04 21.54
N GLU A 363 -17.00 23.15 22.18
CA GLU A 363 -17.30 23.40 23.60
C GLU A 363 -18.77 23.08 23.94
N THR A 364 -19.69 23.41 23.04
CA THR A 364 -21.14 23.16 23.15
C THR A 364 -21.53 21.69 23.28
N LYS A 365 -20.65 20.74 22.94
CA LYS A 365 -20.88 19.28 22.97
C LYS A 365 -19.94 18.53 23.91
N HIS A 366 -18.82 19.15 24.29
CA HIS A 366 -17.71 18.57 25.05
C HIS A 366 -18.16 17.70 26.23
N GLU A 367 -18.93 18.27 27.17
CA GLU A 367 -19.42 17.58 28.36
C GLU A 367 -20.32 16.36 28.07
N LYS A 368 -21.11 16.40 26.98
CA LYS A 368 -21.98 15.29 26.57
C LYS A 368 -21.15 14.20 25.88
N PHE A 369 -20.28 14.60 24.96
CA PHE A 369 -19.37 13.70 24.26
C PHE A 369 -18.48 12.93 25.22
N LYS A 370 -17.86 13.62 26.20
CA LYS A 370 -17.04 13.03 27.26
C LYS A 370 -17.74 11.89 28.01
N LYS A 371 -18.95 12.15 28.52
CA LYS A 371 -19.73 11.16 29.30
C LYS A 371 -20.07 9.94 28.45
N VAL A 372 -20.56 10.17 27.23
CA VAL A 372 -20.92 9.10 26.29
C VAL A 372 -19.69 8.33 25.79
N LEU A 373 -18.52 8.96 25.68
CA LEU A 373 -17.27 8.27 25.34
C LEU A 373 -16.83 7.33 26.47
N ILE A 374 -16.88 7.79 27.73
CA ILE A 374 -16.62 6.93 28.91
C ILE A 374 -17.61 5.76 28.96
N GLU A 375 -18.90 5.99 28.69
CA GLU A 375 -19.89 4.89 28.58
C GLU A 375 -19.48 3.84 27.55
N ILE A 376 -19.00 4.25 26.35
CA ILE A 376 -18.64 3.28 25.31
C ILE A 376 -17.30 2.57 25.59
N VAL A 377 -16.31 3.24 26.19
CA VAL A 377 -15.07 2.55 26.57
C VAL A 377 -15.37 1.49 27.64
N ASN A 378 -16.27 1.76 28.57
CA ASN A 378 -16.79 0.74 29.50
C ASN A 378 -17.68 -0.33 28.84
N GLU A 379 -18.43 0.00 27.78
CA GLU A 379 -19.20 -0.97 26.98
C GLU A 379 -18.27 -1.97 26.24
N PHE A 380 -17.11 -1.49 25.77
CA PHE A 380 -16.12 -2.29 25.06
C PHE A 380 -15.20 -3.08 26.01
N PHE A 381 -14.85 -2.50 27.16
CA PHE A 381 -13.77 -2.97 28.03
C PHE A 381 -14.20 -3.05 29.51
N PRO A 382 -15.32 -3.73 29.85
CA PRO A 382 -16.02 -3.57 31.14
C PRO A 382 -15.25 -3.99 32.38
N ASN A 383 -14.17 -4.79 32.25
CA ASN A 383 -13.28 -5.20 33.34
C ASN A 383 -11.82 -5.35 32.85
N VAL A 384 -11.41 -4.56 31.84
CA VAL A 384 -10.09 -4.74 31.21
C VAL A 384 -8.96 -4.53 32.22
N ASN A 385 -7.95 -5.41 32.14
CA ASN A 385 -6.77 -5.40 32.99
C ASN A 385 -5.66 -6.21 32.28
N LYS A 386 -4.45 -6.25 32.84
CA LYS A 386 -3.29 -6.91 32.23
C LYS A 386 -3.40 -8.43 32.01
N GLU A 387 -4.35 -9.10 32.65
CA GLU A 387 -4.59 -10.54 32.48
C GLU A 387 -5.69 -10.82 31.42
N ASP A 388 -6.27 -9.77 30.80
CA ASP A 388 -7.37 -9.88 29.84
C ASP A 388 -6.87 -10.31 28.45
N LYS A 389 -7.10 -11.58 28.09
CA LYS A 389 -6.82 -12.16 26.77
C LYS A 389 -7.76 -11.66 25.66
N GLY A 390 -8.70 -10.78 25.98
CA GLY A 390 -9.43 -9.96 25.02
C GLY A 390 -8.65 -8.73 24.55
N TYR A 391 -7.62 -8.30 25.29
CA TYR A 391 -6.99 -6.99 25.10
C TYR A 391 -5.54 -7.07 24.58
N THR A 392 -5.30 -6.42 23.45
CA THR A 392 -3.97 -6.25 22.83
C THR A 392 -3.05 -5.42 23.72
N HIS A 393 -1.79 -5.81 23.87
CA HIS A 393 -0.75 -5.07 24.59
C HIS A 393 0.20 -4.36 23.63
N LEU A 394 1.09 -3.52 24.16
CA LEU A 394 2.10 -2.83 23.36
C LEU A 394 3.28 -3.75 23.03
N ILE A 395 3.72 -3.75 21.76
CA ILE A 395 4.65 -4.76 21.21
C ILE A 395 6.01 -4.87 21.93
N HIS A 396 6.50 -3.78 22.53
CA HIS A 396 7.83 -3.73 23.14
C HIS A 396 7.92 -2.69 24.26
N ASN A 397 8.85 -2.87 25.20
CA ASN A 397 8.97 -2.03 26.40
C ASN A 397 9.18 -0.53 26.08
N ARG A 398 9.88 -0.19 24.99
CA ARG A 398 10.04 1.20 24.54
C ARG A 398 8.71 1.90 24.20
N ALA A 399 7.70 1.17 23.74
CA ALA A 399 6.36 1.72 23.47
C ALA A 399 5.59 1.93 24.78
N PHE A 400 5.65 0.96 25.69
CA PHE A 400 5.13 1.09 27.05
C PHE A 400 5.76 2.31 27.76
N LYS A 401 7.09 2.46 27.73
CA LYS A 401 7.79 3.61 28.32
C LYS A 401 7.47 4.95 27.66
N LYS A 402 7.13 4.97 26.36
CA LYS A 402 6.57 6.16 25.71
C LYS A 402 5.18 6.51 26.26
N MET A 403 4.29 5.52 26.44
CA MET A 403 2.95 5.76 27.00
C MET A 403 3.00 6.17 28.48
N GLU A 404 3.83 5.51 29.29
CA GLU A 404 4.13 5.88 30.68
C GLU A 404 4.63 7.33 30.76
N LYS A 405 5.54 7.75 29.88
CA LYS A 405 6.05 9.12 29.80
C LYS A 405 4.96 10.13 29.43
N ILE A 406 4.04 9.79 28.52
CA ILE A 406 2.91 10.64 28.15
C ILE A 406 1.93 10.78 29.33
N ILE A 407 1.47 9.67 29.90
CA ILE A 407 0.55 9.64 31.05
C ILE A 407 1.10 10.42 32.24
N ASN A 408 2.39 10.28 32.54
CA ASN A 408 3.04 10.97 33.67
C ASN A 408 3.45 12.43 33.38
N THR A 409 3.29 12.94 32.15
CA THR A 409 3.66 14.34 31.80
C THR A 409 2.59 15.13 31.08
N THR A 410 1.34 14.63 31.06
CA THR A 410 0.19 15.40 30.59
C THR A 410 -0.24 16.45 31.62
N ASN A 411 -0.66 17.60 31.10
CA ASN A 411 -1.29 18.70 31.83
C ASN A 411 -2.83 18.64 31.67
N GLY A 412 -3.33 17.72 30.83
CA GLY A 412 -4.74 17.39 30.73
C GLY A 412 -5.21 16.51 31.89
N ASN A 413 -6.52 16.38 32.03
CA ASN A 413 -7.14 15.56 33.07
C ASN A 413 -7.34 14.13 32.57
N ILE A 414 -6.70 13.14 33.22
CA ILE A 414 -7.05 11.73 32.98
C ILE A 414 -8.45 11.49 33.57
N ILE A 415 -9.42 11.24 32.70
CA ILE A 415 -10.84 11.05 33.06
C ILE A 415 -11.32 9.60 32.95
N HIS A 416 -10.47 8.72 32.40
CA HIS A 416 -10.68 7.29 32.29
C HIS A 416 -9.33 6.58 32.04
N GLY A 417 -9.16 5.36 32.54
CA GLY A 417 -7.92 4.60 32.41
C GLY A 417 -6.74 5.23 33.16
N GLY A 418 -5.54 5.09 32.59
CA GLY A 418 -4.27 5.50 33.21
C GLY A 418 -3.48 4.34 33.84
N ASP A 419 -4.06 3.14 33.98
CA ASP A 419 -3.36 1.97 34.53
C ASP A 419 -2.25 1.45 33.60
N LEU A 420 -1.16 0.98 34.19
CA LEU A 420 0.09 0.61 33.54
C LEU A 420 0.68 -0.65 34.18
N ASP A 421 1.19 -1.58 33.38
CA ASP A 421 2.02 -2.69 33.85
C ASP A 421 3.20 -2.97 32.90
N SER A 422 4.41 -2.82 33.41
CA SER A 422 5.66 -2.89 32.64
C SER A 422 6.07 -4.29 32.22
N ASP A 423 5.60 -5.31 32.94
CA ASP A 423 6.04 -6.70 32.77
C ASP A 423 5.28 -7.37 31.63
N SER A 424 4.03 -6.94 31.42
CA SER A 424 3.14 -7.35 30.33
C SER A 424 3.09 -6.36 29.16
N ASN A 425 3.68 -5.16 29.29
CA ASN A 425 3.50 -3.99 28.40
C ASN A 425 2.01 -3.54 28.27
N TYR A 426 1.20 -3.79 29.29
CA TYR A 426 -0.20 -3.36 29.35
C TYR A 426 -0.31 -1.86 29.63
N VAL A 427 -1.22 -1.21 28.92
CA VAL A 427 -1.65 0.19 29.15
C VAL A 427 -3.17 0.22 28.98
N ALA A 428 -3.90 0.71 29.97
CA ALA A 428 -5.36 0.75 29.89
C ALA A 428 -5.87 1.71 28.79
N PRO A 429 -7.07 1.48 28.22
CA PRO A 429 -7.81 2.45 27.43
C PRO A 429 -8.00 3.78 28.18
N THR A 430 -7.14 4.75 27.88
CA THR A 430 -7.00 5.99 28.63
C THR A 430 -7.65 7.14 27.86
N ILE A 431 -8.37 8.03 28.54
CA ILE A 431 -8.94 9.25 27.95
C ILE A 431 -8.40 10.46 28.73
N VAL A 432 -7.85 11.44 28.01
CA VAL A 432 -7.28 12.66 28.56
C VAL A 432 -8.08 13.86 28.07
N ASP A 433 -8.57 14.67 28.99
CA ASP A 433 -9.47 15.79 28.75
C ASP A 433 -8.78 17.15 28.98
N ASN A 434 -9.38 18.23 28.47
CA ASN A 434 -8.84 19.60 28.54
C ASN A 434 -7.40 19.70 27.99
N VAL A 435 -7.10 18.95 26.92
CA VAL A 435 -5.78 18.93 26.29
C VAL A 435 -5.57 20.20 25.45
N ASN A 436 -4.32 20.66 25.38
CA ASN A 436 -3.89 21.73 24.50
C ASN A 436 -2.73 21.26 23.60
N TRP A 437 -2.43 22.02 22.54
CA TRP A 437 -1.42 21.66 21.53
C TRP A 437 0.01 21.45 22.05
N THR A 438 0.36 22.00 23.23
CA THR A 438 1.71 21.83 23.81
C THR A 438 1.86 20.59 24.71
N ASP A 439 0.78 19.82 24.90
CA ASP A 439 0.78 18.69 25.81
C ASP A 439 1.67 17.52 25.36
N SER A 440 2.10 16.70 26.32
CA SER A 440 2.72 15.39 26.08
C SER A 440 1.98 14.53 25.04
N THR A 441 0.64 14.53 25.04
CA THR A 441 -0.18 13.77 24.08
C THR A 441 -0.16 14.35 22.67
N MET A 442 0.28 15.60 22.49
CA MET A 442 0.18 16.33 21.23
C MET A 442 1.51 16.47 20.46
N LYS A 443 2.66 16.23 21.11
CA LYS A 443 4.00 16.43 20.51
C LYS A 443 4.33 15.48 19.35
N ASP A 444 4.01 14.21 19.49
CA ASP A 444 4.27 13.15 18.49
C ASP A 444 2.98 12.40 18.16
N GLU A 445 2.96 11.63 17.07
CA GLU A 445 2.02 10.50 16.90
C GLU A 445 2.08 9.62 18.15
N ILE A 446 0.96 9.36 18.84
CA ILE A 446 1.01 8.64 20.11
C ILE A 446 1.30 7.14 19.85
N PHE A 447 0.51 6.51 18.97
CA PHE A 447 0.63 5.08 18.61
C PHE A 447 0.45 4.13 19.82
N GLY A 448 -0.59 4.39 20.62
CA GLY A 448 -0.92 3.67 21.86
C GLY A 448 -2.31 4.07 22.39
N PRO A 449 -2.82 3.47 23.48
CA PRO A 449 -4.25 3.53 23.84
C PRO A 449 -4.59 4.76 24.70
N ILE A 450 -4.18 5.96 24.29
CA ILE A 450 -4.43 7.23 25.00
C ILE A 450 -5.19 8.19 24.09
N LEU A 451 -6.41 8.60 24.45
CA LEU A 451 -7.25 9.50 23.63
C LEU A 451 -7.32 10.92 24.21
N PRO A 452 -6.52 11.87 23.72
CA PRO A 452 -6.67 13.29 24.06
C PRO A 452 -7.90 13.92 23.40
N ILE A 453 -8.58 14.79 24.16
CA ILE A 453 -9.73 15.61 23.73
C ILE A 453 -9.35 17.09 23.83
N ILE A 454 -9.49 17.80 22.72
CA ILE A 454 -9.29 19.24 22.57
C ILE A 454 -10.63 19.90 22.24
N THR A 455 -10.97 21.00 22.92
CA THR A 455 -12.18 21.79 22.65
C THR A 455 -11.92 22.91 21.65
N TYR A 456 -12.90 23.25 20.81
CA TYR A 456 -12.81 24.39 19.89
C TYR A 456 -14.09 25.23 19.80
N THR A 457 -13.95 26.45 19.24
CA THR A 457 -15.03 27.45 19.06
C THR A 457 -15.22 27.99 17.64
N ASP A 458 -14.17 28.03 16.79
CA ASP A 458 -14.29 28.30 15.35
C ASP A 458 -13.46 27.30 14.53
N ILE A 459 -14.05 26.75 13.48
CA ILE A 459 -13.43 25.71 12.65
C ILE A 459 -12.30 26.22 11.75
N ASN A 460 -12.28 27.51 11.37
CA ASN A 460 -11.22 28.06 10.52
C ASN A 460 -9.92 28.14 11.29
N ASN A 461 -9.97 28.69 12.50
CA ASN A 461 -8.87 28.75 13.47
C ASN A 461 -8.40 27.34 13.83
N THR A 462 -9.31 26.42 14.16
CA THR A 462 -8.98 25.00 14.42
C THR A 462 -8.19 24.37 13.27
N CYS A 463 -8.57 24.63 12.02
CA CYS A 463 -7.83 24.10 10.87
C CYS A 463 -6.41 24.69 10.77
N ASP A 464 -6.23 25.98 11.09
CA ASP A 464 -4.91 26.61 11.08
C ASP A 464 -4.06 26.12 12.27
N GLU A 465 -4.67 25.84 13.42
CA GLU A 465 -3.98 25.21 14.55
C GLU A 465 -3.52 23.78 14.23
N ILE A 466 -4.33 22.96 13.55
CA ILE A 466 -3.91 21.64 13.06
C ILE A 466 -2.68 21.79 12.14
N ILE A 467 -2.73 22.70 11.16
CA ILE A 467 -1.64 22.93 10.20
C ILE A 467 -0.35 23.41 10.87
N ASN A 468 -0.45 24.22 11.92
CA ASN A 468 0.70 24.77 12.63
C ASN A 468 1.31 23.82 13.67
N ASN A 469 0.55 22.84 14.21
CA ASN A 469 1.00 21.96 15.30
C ASN A 469 1.13 20.48 14.92
N CYS A 470 0.62 20.02 13.77
CA CYS A 470 0.67 18.62 13.35
C CYS A 470 1.32 18.43 11.98
N ASP A 471 2.11 17.35 11.84
CA ASP A 471 2.51 16.81 10.54
C ASP A 471 1.29 16.36 9.72
N THR A 472 1.36 16.45 8.39
CA THR A 472 0.28 16.04 7.49
C THR A 472 -0.11 14.58 7.74
N PRO A 473 -1.33 14.26 8.23
CA PRO A 473 -1.66 12.93 8.72
C PRO A 473 -1.93 11.91 7.60
N LEU A 474 -1.92 10.62 7.94
CA LEU A 474 -2.28 9.55 7.01
C LEU A 474 -3.80 9.52 6.78
N ALA A 475 -4.60 9.61 7.85
CA ALA A 475 -6.06 9.74 7.78
C ALA A 475 -6.59 11.00 8.47
N ALA A 476 -7.79 11.44 8.09
CA ALA A 476 -8.58 12.44 8.80
C ALA A 476 -10.05 12.02 8.89
N TYR A 477 -10.71 12.37 9.99
CA TYR A 477 -12.07 11.95 10.32
C TYR A 477 -12.95 13.16 10.65
N ILE A 478 -14.13 13.25 10.04
CA ILE A 478 -15.07 14.37 10.25
C ILE A 478 -16.47 13.85 10.57
N PHE A 479 -17.11 14.34 11.63
CA PHE A 479 -18.44 13.91 12.06
C PHE A 479 -19.47 15.04 11.98
N THR A 480 -20.60 14.78 11.30
CA THR A 480 -21.65 15.74 10.91
C THR A 480 -23.02 15.06 10.95
N SER A 481 -24.02 15.69 11.55
CA SER A 481 -25.44 15.29 11.42
C SER A 481 -26.13 15.96 10.23
N SER A 482 -25.48 16.96 9.62
CA SER A 482 -25.85 17.64 8.37
C SER A 482 -25.41 16.85 7.13
N SER A 483 -25.61 17.44 5.95
CA SER A 483 -25.18 16.87 4.67
C SER A 483 -23.66 16.62 4.64
N THR A 484 -23.26 15.45 4.13
CA THR A 484 -21.86 15.09 3.86
C THR A 484 -21.34 15.69 2.54
N SER A 485 -22.03 16.69 1.98
CA SER A 485 -21.68 17.39 0.74
C SER A 485 -21.28 18.84 1.03
N ASP A 486 -20.11 19.21 0.51
CA ASP A 486 -19.42 20.47 0.79
C ASP A 486 -20.19 21.70 0.30
N LYS A 487 -21.05 21.49 -0.70
CA LYS A 487 -22.02 22.48 -1.20
C LYS A 487 -23.06 22.90 -0.14
N TYR A 488 -23.32 22.04 0.84
CA TYR A 488 -24.37 22.23 1.85
C TYR A 488 -23.85 22.28 3.29
N ASN A 489 -22.63 21.77 3.56
CA ASN A 489 -21.95 21.92 4.85
C ASN A 489 -20.67 22.78 4.68
N LYS A 490 -20.73 24.03 5.16
CA LYS A 490 -19.62 25.00 5.07
C LYS A 490 -18.39 24.58 5.89
N GLN A 491 -18.58 23.96 7.05
CA GLN A 491 -17.47 23.54 7.92
C GLN A 491 -16.69 22.39 7.27
N LEU A 492 -17.42 21.42 6.73
CA LEU A 492 -16.85 20.32 5.95
C LEU A 492 -16.05 20.84 4.73
N ALA A 493 -16.56 21.85 4.03
CA ALA A 493 -15.87 22.50 2.92
C ALA A 493 -14.58 23.23 3.36
N ILE A 494 -14.62 23.94 4.50
CA ILE A 494 -13.43 24.59 5.10
C ILE A 494 -12.35 23.55 5.40
N ILE A 495 -12.71 22.48 6.13
CA ILE A 495 -11.74 21.43 6.51
C ILE A 495 -11.13 20.79 5.26
N LYS A 496 -11.94 20.42 4.25
CA LYS A 496 -11.44 19.83 3.00
C LYS A 496 -10.57 20.75 2.15
N SER A 497 -10.71 22.07 2.29
CA SER A 497 -9.88 23.04 1.55
C SER A 497 -8.57 23.38 2.26
N LYS A 498 -8.50 23.21 3.60
CA LYS A 498 -7.31 23.46 4.42
C LYS A 498 -6.52 22.19 4.76
N ILE A 499 -7.18 21.17 5.29
CA ILE A 499 -6.56 19.96 5.84
C ILE A 499 -6.31 18.93 4.76
N ARG A 500 -5.02 18.63 4.52
CA ARG A 500 -4.57 17.54 3.66
C ARG A 500 -4.43 16.26 4.49
N SER A 501 -4.77 15.13 3.90
CA SER A 501 -4.53 13.78 4.45
C SER A 501 -4.43 12.77 3.30
N GLY A 502 -3.93 11.56 3.57
CA GLY A 502 -3.96 10.46 2.60
C GLY A 502 -5.39 9.95 2.36
N GLY A 503 -6.09 9.65 3.46
CA GLY A 503 -7.51 9.29 3.48
C GLY A 503 -8.36 10.31 4.24
N LEU A 504 -9.57 10.59 3.75
CA LEU A 504 -10.59 11.37 4.46
C LEU A 504 -11.88 10.57 4.53
N ILE A 505 -12.42 10.38 5.74
CA ILE A 505 -13.66 9.65 5.99
C ILE A 505 -14.63 10.56 6.75
N ILE A 506 -15.89 10.58 6.31
CA ILE A 506 -16.96 11.35 6.93
C ILE A 506 -17.89 10.39 7.66
N ASN A 507 -18.23 10.70 8.90
CA ASN A 507 -19.09 9.94 9.82
C ASN A 507 -18.62 8.52 10.19
N ASP A 508 -17.42 8.10 9.80
CA ASP A 508 -16.81 6.83 10.23
C ASP A 508 -15.28 6.92 10.36
N VAL A 509 -14.66 5.88 10.91
CA VAL A 509 -13.19 5.77 11.08
C VAL A 509 -12.66 4.49 10.44
N LEU A 510 -11.34 4.41 10.18
CA LEU A 510 -10.58 3.26 9.67
C LEU A 510 -10.99 2.67 8.30
N MET A 511 -12.29 2.51 8.01
CA MET A 511 -12.86 1.63 6.99
C MET A 511 -12.36 1.83 5.55
N HIS A 512 -11.77 2.97 5.21
CA HIS A 512 -11.11 3.17 3.91
C HIS A 512 -10.01 2.14 3.60
N ILE A 513 -9.38 1.55 4.63
CA ILE A 513 -8.37 0.48 4.46
C ILE A 513 -8.95 -0.76 3.75
N ALA A 514 -10.24 -1.04 3.92
CA ALA A 514 -10.92 -2.20 3.32
C ALA A 514 -11.33 -1.97 1.85
N LEU A 515 -11.04 -0.80 1.26
CA LEU A 515 -11.41 -0.48 -0.11
C LEU A 515 -10.37 -1.01 -1.10
N HIS A 516 -10.43 -2.31 -1.40
CA HIS A 516 -9.49 -3.02 -2.30
C HIS A 516 -9.37 -2.48 -3.74
N ASN A 517 -10.13 -1.43 -4.11
CA ASN A 517 -10.03 -0.73 -5.40
C ASN A 517 -10.06 0.81 -5.24
N ALA A 518 -9.59 1.31 -4.09
CA ALA A 518 -9.21 2.71 -3.88
C ALA A 518 -7.69 2.78 -3.61
N PRO A 519 -7.03 3.92 -3.85
CA PRO A 519 -5.63 4.09 -3.44
C PRO A 519 -5.57 4.23 -1.92
N PHE A 520 -4.72 3.44 -1.27
CA PHE A 520 -4.27 3.72 0.08
C PHE A 520 -2.83 4.24 0.03
N GLY A 521 -2.55 5.36 0.68
CA GLY A 521 -1.24 6.03 0.63
C GLY A 521 -1.21 7.36 1.37
N GLY A 522 -0.04 7.75 1.87
CA GLY A 522 0.19 9.02 2.55
C GLY A 522 0.43 10.22 1.63
N VAL A 523 0.51 11.41 2.23
CA VAL A 523 0.87 12.64 1.51
C VAL A 523 1.68 13.60 2.39
N GLY A 524 2.89 13.94 1.94
CA GLY A 524 3.80 14.79 2.70
C GLY A 524 4.48 13.98 3.80
N GLN A 525 4.28 14.36 5.07
CA GLN A 525 4.94 13.71 6.20
C GLN A 525 4.39 12.30 6.50
N SER A 526 3.11 12.03 6.21
CA SER A 526 2.54 10.67 6.20
C SER A 526 2.98 9.80 5.02
N GLY A 527 3.80 10.35 4.11
CA GLY A 527 4.48 9.59 3.06
C GLY A 527 4.10 9.98 1.64
N TYR A 528 4.33 9.07 0.70
CA TYR A 528 4.02 9.26 -0.72
C TYR A 528 4.04 7.94 -1.49
N GLY A 529 3.32 7.94 -2.61
CA GLY A 529 2.94 6.73 -3.34
C GLY A 529 1.53 6.30 -2.93
N SER A 530 1.08 5.17 -3.45
CA SER A 530 -0.13 4.48 -2.96
C SER A 530 -0.18 3.05 -3.51
N TYR A 531 -0.96 2.20 -2.86
CA TYR A 531 -1.18 0.81 -3.24
C TYR A 531 -2.65 0.40 -2.95
N HIS A 532 -2.89 -0.90 -2.78
CA HIS A 532 -4.16 -1.65 -2.88
C HIS A 532 -4.65 -1.91 -4.32
N GLY A 533 -4.91 -3.18 -4.67
CA GLY A 533 -5.61 -3.61 -5.90
C GLY A 533 -5.02 -3.08 -7.21
N LYS A 534 -5.81 -2.34 -8.02
CA LYS A 534 -5.29 -1.74 -9.27
C LYS A 534 -4.15 -0.76 -8.97
N TYR A 535 -4.15 -0.08 -7.82
CA TYR A 535 -3.09 0.84 -7.42
C TYR A 535 -1.82 0.08 -7.03
N SER A 536 -1.94 -1.04 -6.29
CA SER A 536 -0.82 -2.00 -6.12
C SER A 536 -0.23 -2.40 -7.49
N TYR A 537 -1.08 -2.85 -8.43
CA TYR A 537 -0.62 -3.28 -9.76
C TYR A 537 0.09 -2.16 -10.54
N ARG A 538 -0.44 -0.92 -10.55
CA ARG A 538 0.19 0.23 -11.19
C ARG A 538 1.49 0.63 -10.50
N THR A 539 1.53 0.60 -9.16
CA THR A 539 2.73 0.94 -8.38
C THR A 539 3.87 -0.05 -8.61
N PHE A 540 3.59 -1.32 -8.86
CA PHE A 540 4.61 -2.34 -9.19
C PHE A 540 4.69 -2.66 -10.69
N THR A 541 4.27 -1.75 -11.57
CA THR A 541 4.54 -1.80 -13.03
C THR A 541 5.03 -0.44 -13.54
N HIS A 542 5.59 -0.42 -14.75
CA HIS A 542 5.90 0.79 -15.49
C HIS A 542 4.92 0.94 -16.67
N GLU A 543 4.26 2.09 -16.73
CA GLU A 543 3.36 2.50 -17.81
C GLU A 543 4.20 3.00 -19.00
N ARG A 544 4.49 2.11 -19.95
CA ARG A 544 5.28 2.42 -21.15
C ARG A 544 4.36 2.83 -22.30
N THR A 545 4.55 4.04 -22.83
CA THR A 545 3.89 4.48 -24.06
C THR A 545 4.61 3.93 -25.28
N THR A 546 3.89 3.18 -26.11
CA THR A 546 4.40 2.56 -27.34
C THR A 546 3.64 3.10 -28.56
N ILE A 547 4.38 3.42 -29.63
CA ILE A 547 3.87 3.95 -30.91
C ILE A 547 4.42 3.07 -32.04
N GLU A 548 3.54 2.38 -32.77
CA GLU A 548 3.94 1.50 -33.88
C GLU A 548 3.92 2.27 -35.22
N GLN A 549 5.01 2.98 -35.53
CA GLN A 549 5.18 3.66 -36.82
C GLN A 549 5.45 2.65 -37.95
N SER A 550 4.45 2.45 -38.81
CA SER A 550 4.55 1.56 -39.96
C SER A 550 5.46 2.15 -41.05
N LEU A 551 6.42 1.37 -41.58
CA LEU A 551 7.38 1.83 -42.59
C LEU A 551 6.73 2.39 -43.87
N TRP A 552 5.55 1.90 -44.26
CA TRP A 552 4.82 2.42 -45.42
C TRP A 552 4.35 3.89 -45.23
N SER A 553 4.29 4.40 -43.99
CA SER A 553 3.84 5.76 -43.68
C SER A 553 4.85 6.86 -44.04
N GLU A 554 6.08 6.50 -44.40
CA GLU A 554 7.21 7.42 -44.64
C GLU A 554 6.89 8.56 -45.62
N PHE A 555 6.03 8.34 -46.63
CA PHE A 555 5.61 9.41 -47.54
C PHE A 555 4.82 10.54 -46.86
N MET A 556 4.10 10.24 -45.77
CA MET A 556 3.41 11.22 -44.92
C MET A 556 4.41 11.97 -44.03
N LEU A 557 5.46 11.27 -43.59
CA LEU A 557 6.51 11.78 -42.70
C LEU A 557 7.50 12.72 -43.41
N LYS A 558 7.54 12.74 -44.76
CA LYS A 558 8.34 13.67 -45.58
C LYS A 558 8.28 15.15 -45.19
N SER A 559 7.20 15.59 -44.53
CA SER A 559 7.10 16.97 -44.04
C SER A 559 7.87 17.25 -42.75
N ARG A 560 8.12 16.27 -41.86
CA ARG A 560 8.91 16.49 -40.62
C ARG A 560 10.43 16.56 -40.85
N TYR A 561 10.93 16.07 -41.98
CA TYR A 561 12.36 16.03 -42.27
C TYR A 561 12.88 17.33 -42.92
N PRO A 562 14.17 17.67 -42.73
CA PRO A 562 14.86 18.70 -43.52
C PRO A 562 14.82 18.46 -45.05
N PRO A 563 15.16 19.46 -45.88
CA PRO A 563 15.21 20.89 -45.53
C PRO A 563 13.80 21.41 -45.19
N TYR A 564 13.71 22.34 -44.24
CA TYR A 564 12.45 22.94 -43.80
C TYR A 564 11.92 23.97 -44.81
N SER A 565 10.63 24.28 -44.75
CA SER A 565 10.00 25.28 -45.63
C SER A 565 8.57 25.59 -45.18
N ASN A 566 8.10 26.81 -45.40
CA ASN A 566 6.76 27.28 -44.98
C ASN A 566 5.62 26.30 -45.36
N LYS A 567 5.73 25.58 -46.49
CA LYS A 567 4.79 24.52 -46.90
C LYS A 567 4.82 23.30 -45.97
N LYS A 568 6.00 22.79 -45.63
CA LYS A 568 6.18 21.69 -44.66
C LYS A 568 5.69 22.13 -43.28
N ASP A 569 6.12 23.30 -42.83
CA ASP A 569 5.85 23.83 -41.49
C ASP A 569 4.34 24.05 -41.28
N THR A 570 3.64 24.55 -42.32
CA THR A 570 2.18 24.67 -42.33
C THR A 570 1.47 23.31 -42.22
N LEU A 571 2.00 22.26 -42.85
CA LEU A 571 1.43 20.92 -42.76
C LEU A 571 1.65 20.30 -41.36
N ILE A 572 2.87 20.39 -40.81
CA ILE A 572 3.19 19.96 -39.44
C ILE A 572 2.26 20.65 -38.44
N LYS A 573 2.17 21.98 -38.52
CA LYS A 573 1.29 22.78 -37.66
C LYS A 573 -0.17 22.31 -37.75
N THR A 574 -0.68 22.08 -38.96
CA THR A 574 -2.07 21.62 -39.14
C THR A 574 -2.30 20.20 -38.62
N SER A 575 -1.29 19.31 -38.68
CA SER A 575 -1.45 17.94 -38.20
C SER A 575 -1.23 17.76 -36.69
N GLN A 576 -0.51 18.68 -36.06
CA GLN A 576 -0.19 18.66 -34.62
C GLN A 576 -1.12 19.54 -33.75
N GLN A 577 -1.82 20.51 -34.33
CA GLN A 577 -2.72 21.38 -33.56
C GLN A 577 -4.11 20.78 -33.38
N ASN A 578 -4.45 20.48 -32.13
CA ASN A 578 -5.83 20.20 -31.71
C ASN A 578 -6.75 21.38 -32.07
N TYR A 579 -8.03 21.08 -32.33
CA TYR A 579 -9.06 22.04 -32.74
C TYR A 579 -8.64 22.96 -33.93
N ASN A 580 -7.82 22.45 -34.87
CA ASN A 580 -7.35 23.20 -36.04
C ASN A 580 -6.59 24.50 -35.66
N GLY A 581 -6.04 24.57 -34.44
CA GLY A 581 -5.35 25.74 -33.88
C GLY A 581 -6.25 26.78 -33.21
N ASN A 582 -7.55 26.54 -33.10
CA ASN A 582 -8.50 27.43 -32.41
C ASN A 582 -8.61 27.10 -30.91
N VAL A 583 -9.04 28.09 -30.11
CA VAL A 583 -9.29 27.95 -28.66
C VAL A 583 -10.73 28.36 -28.32
N TRP A 584 -11.30 27.75 -27.27
CA TRP A 584 -12.69 28.02 -26.83
C TRP A 584 -12.78 29.16 -25.80
N PHE A 585 -11.65 29.77 -25.43
CA PHE A 585 -11.52 30.83 -24.43
C PHE A 585 -10.90 32.09 -25.03
N ASN A 586 -11.13 33.23 -24.39
CA ASN A 586 -10.64 34.54 -24.84
C ASN A 586 -9.45 35.04 -23.99
N ARG A 587 -8.81 36.14 -24.43
CA ARG A 587 -7.66 36.75 -23.73
C ARG A 587 -8.01 37.38 -22.36
N ASN A 588 -9.29 37.51 -22.04
CA ASN A 588 -9.79 38.20 -20.85
C ASN A 588 -10.10 37.23 -19.69
N GLY A 589 -9.58 35.99 -19.75
CA GLY A 589 -9.59 35.04 -18.63
C GLY A 589 -10.86 34.21 -18.47
N GLN A 590 -11.90 34.42 -19.29
CA GLN A 590 -13.09 33.57 -19.28
C GLN A 590 -12.82 32.26 -20.04
N VAL A 591 -12.45 31.23 -19.28
CA VAL A 591 -12.40 29.82 -19.71
C VAL A 591 -13.65 29.13 -19.15
N ASP A 592 -14.37 28.39 -20.00
CA ASP A 592 -15.51 27.59 -19.55
C ASP A 592 -15.05 26.42 -18.67
N LEU A 593 -15.74 26.19 -17.54
CA LEU A 593 -15.42 25.13 -16.57
C LEU A 593 -15.71 23.74 -17.15
N GLU A 594 -16.70 23.62 -18.04
CA GLU A 594 -17.03 22.37 -18.73
C GLU A 594 -16.16 22.16 -19.99
N GLY A 595 -15.20 23.06 -20.26
CA GLY A 595 -14.28 22.98 -21.38
C GLY A 595 -14.89 23.34 -22.75
N PRO A 596 -14.36 22.81 -23.86
CA PRO A 596 -14.82 23.15 -25.20
C PRO A 596 -16.14 22.45 -25.56
N GLY A 597 -17.25 23.17 -25.44
CA GLY A 597 -18.60 22.68 -25.75
C GLY A 597 -18.73 21.97 -27.11
N HIS A 598 -19.60 20.96 -27.17
CA HIS A 598 -19.63 19.94 -28.24
C HIS A 598 -19.61 20.50 -29.67
N LEU A 599 -20.31 21.60 -29.96
CA LEU A 599 -20.32 22.22 -31.30
C LEU A 599 -18.94 22.77 -31.71
N PHE A 600 -18.22 23.42 -30.78
CA PHE A 600 -16.84 23.87 -31.01
C PHE A 600 -15.93 22.68 -31.28
N THR A 601 -16.02 21.64 -30.43
CA THR A 601 -15.19 20.44 -30.54
C THR A 601 -15.43 19.70 -31.87
N ALA A 602 -16.68 19.50 -32.27
CA ALA A 602 -17.03 18.84 -33.53
C ALA A 602 -16.60 19.66 -34.76
N TRP A 603 -16.95 20.95 -34.81
CA TRP A 603 -16.64 21.82 -35.96
C TRP A 603 -15.14 21.96 -36.20
N ASN A 604 -14.36 22.19 -35.14
CA ASN A 604 -12.91 22.36 -35.26
C ASN A 604 -12.17 21.05 -35.56
N SER A 605 -12.72 19.90 -35.14
CA SER A 605 -12.17 18.59 -35.52
C SER A 605 -12.40 18.30 -37.00
N VAL A 606 -13.64 18.45 -37.49
CA VAL A 606 -13.99 18.22 -38.90
C VAL A 606 -13.23 19.17 -39.83
N THR A 607 -13.18 20.47 -39.51
CA THR A 607 -12.44 21.45 -40.31
C THR A 607 -10.92 21.22 -40.25
N GLY A 608 -10.37 20.73 -39.13
CA GLY A 608 -8.96 20.32 -39.03
C GLY A 608 -8.60 19.18 -39.98
N VAL A 609 -9.41 18.11 -40.02
CA VAL A 609 -9.24 16.98 -40.95
C VAL A 609 -9.32 17.46 -42.40
N LEU A 610 -10.35 18.24 -42.76
CA LEU A 610 -10.53 18.77 -44.12
C LEU A 610 -9.37 19.68 -44.56
N ASN A 611 -8.89 20.54 -43.66
CA ASN A 611 -7.75 21.44 -43.88
C ASN A 611 -6.45 20.63 -44.11
N LEU A 612 -6.24 19.56 -43.35
CA LEU A 612 -5.08 18.67 -43.54
C LEU A 612 -5.15 17.90 -44.86
N VAL A 613 -6.31 17.34 -45.22
CA VAL A 613 -6.53 16.64 -46.50
C VAL A 613 -6.32 17.60 -47.68
N TYR A 614 -6.89 18.81 -47.63
CA TYR A 614 -6.69 19.83 -48.66
C TYR A 614 -5.20 20.19 -48.85
N LYS A 615 -4.46 20.41 -47.76
CA LYS A 615 -3.01 20.68 -47.78
C LYS A 615 -2.15 19.49 -48.19
N PHE A 616 -2.69 18.27 -48.15
CA PHE A 616 -2.02 17.07 -48.65
C PHE A 616 -2.29 16.84 -50.14
N ALA A 617 -3.48 17.21 -50.63
CA ALA A 617 -3.90 17.05 -52.02
C ALA A 617 -3.43 18.19 -52.95
N THR A 618 -3.15 19.39 -52.41
CA THR A 618 -2.64 20.57 -53.16
C THR A 618 -1.11 20.65 -53.19
N LYS A 619 -0.43 19.50 -53.26
CA LYS A 619 0.98 19.32 -52.88
C LYS A 619 1.90 18.97 -54.05
#